data_AF-A0A7C4FSY9-F1
#
_entry.id   AF-A0A7C4FSY9-F1
#
_cell.length_a   1.000
_cell.length_b   1.000
_cell.length_c   1.000
_cell.angle_alpha   90.00
_cell.angle_beta   90.00
_cell.angle_gamma   90.00
#
_symmetry.space_group_name_H-M   'P 1'
#
loop_
_entity.id
_entity.type
_entity.pdbx_description
1 polymer ?
#
loop_
_entity_poly.entity_id
_entity_poly.type
_entity_poly.pdbx_seq_one_letter_code
_entity_poly.pdbx_strand_id
1 'polypeptide(L)' 'YRLPGFGELNWHEFFTHLYESGYKGNMVIEHEDPVFDGARRLEGFTIGGKFLRKTLLV' A
#
# COMPACT_ATOMS: atom_id res chain seq x y z
N TYR A 1 4.27 11.29 5.12
CA TYR A 1 3.68 10.07 4.52
C TYR A 1 4.30 8.84 5.18
N ARG A 2 3.59 7.71 5.22
CA ARG A 2 4.04 6.44 5.81
C ARG A 2 3.70 5.28 4.87
N LEU A 3 4.44 4.17 4.97
CA LEU A 3 4.11 2.95 4.23
C LEU A 3 2.67 2.47 4.52
N PRO A 4 2.03 1.75 3.58
CA PRO A 4 0.83 0.97 3.87
C PRO A 4 1.00 0.11 5.13
N GLY A 5 0.05 0.19 6.06
CA GLY A 5 0.09 -0.48 7.37
C GLY A 5 0.81 0.27 8.50
N PHE A 6 1.44 1.41 8.21
CA PHE A 6 2.10 2.28 9.20
C PHE A 6 1.49 3.69 9.26
N GLY A 7 0.38 3.91 8.57
CA GLY A 7 -0.41 5.14 8.61
C GLY A 7 -1.86 4.86 9.00
N GLU A 8 -2.70 5.87 8.87
CA GLU A 8 -4.09 5.83 9.37
C GLU A 8 -5.11 5.43 8.29
N LEU A 9 -4.68 5.23 7.04
CA LEU A 9 -5.58 4.89 5.93
C LEU A 9 -6.19 3.49 6.14
N ASN A 10 -7.51 3.41 6.06
CA ASN A 10 -8.24 2.14 5.99
C ASN A 10 -8.12 1.53 4.58
N TRP A 11 -7.08 0.71 4.38
CA TRP A 11 -6.81 0.09 3.09
C TRP A 11 -7.91 -0.86 2.61
N HIS A 12 -8.62 -1.52 3.52
CA HIS A 12 -9.71 -2.42 3.14
C HIS A 12 -10.84 -1.63 2.48
N GLU A 13 -11.34 -0.58 3.16
CA GLU A 13 -12.39 0.30 2.65
C GLU A 13 -11.99 0.98 1.33
N PHE A 14 -10.74 1.43 1.23
CA PHE A 14 -10.20 2.01 -0.01
C PHE A 14 -10.33 1.03 -1.19
N PHE A 15 -9.92 -0.24 -1.01
CA PHE A 15 -10.05 -1.24 -2.06
C PHE A 15 -11.50 -1.63 -2.35
N THR A 16 -12.36 -1.67 -1.33
CA THR A 16 -13.80 -1.91 -1.51
C THR A 16 -14.40 -0.89 -2.47
N HIS A 17 -14.13 0.41 -2.30
CA HIS A 17 -14.65 1.43 -3.21
C HIS A 17 -14.12 1.32 -4.64
N LEU A 18 -12.83 1.01 -4.81
CA LEU A 18 -12.28 0.76 -6.16
C LEU A 18 -12.96 -0.45 -6.82
N TYR A 19 -13.18 -1.51 -6.07
CA TYR A 19 -13.85 -2.70 -6.57
C TYR A 19 -15.31 -2.41 -6.96
N GLU A 20 -16.08 -1.76 -6.08
CA GLU A 20 -17.49 -1.43 -6.30
C GLU A 20 -17.70 -0.45 -7.47
N SER A 21 -16.78 0.48 -7.67
CA SER A 21 -16.81 1.39 -8.82
C SER A 21 -16.45 0.71 -10.15
N GLY A 22 -16.04 -0.56 -10.12
CA GLY A 22 -15.69 -1.33 -11.31
C GLY A 22 -14.29 -1.03 -11.85
N TYR A 23 -13.39 -0.44 -11.04
CA TYR A 23 -12.01 -0.17 -11.46
C TYR A 23 -11.27 -1.45 -11.86
N LYS A 24 -10.61 -1.44 -13.02
CA LYS A 24 -9.84 -2.58 -13.58
C LYS A 24 -8.36 -2.27 -13.85
N GLY A 25 -7.90 -1.09 -13.44
CA GLY A 25 -6.51 -0.67 -13.66
C GLY A 25 -5.52 -1.36 -12.71
N ASN A 26 -4.23 -1.20 -13.02
CA ASN A 26 -3.16 -1.64 -12.14
C ASN A 26 -3.00 -0.70 -10.94
N MET A 27 -2.66 -1.26 -9.78
CA MET A 27 -2.25 -0.50 -8.60
C MET A 27 -0.72 -0.54 -8.49
N VAL A 28 -0.11 0.62 -8.32
CA VAL A 28 1.34 0.77 -8.17
C VAL A 28 1.63 1.37 -6.80
N ILE A 29 2.66 0.85 -6.13
CA ILE A 29 3.12 1.40 -4.85
C ILE A 29 4.15 2.47 -5.13
N GLU A 30 3.86 3.68 -4.68
CA GLU A 30 4.82 4.77 -4.54
C GLU A 30 4.99 5.05 -3.05
N HIS A 31 6.23 5.17 -2.59
CA HIS A 31 6.48 5.59 -1.22
C HIS A 31 7.70 6.51 -1.15
N GLU A 32 7.60 7.45 -0.23
CA GLU A 32 8.70 8.36 0.10
C GLU A 32 9.11 8.24 1.58
N ASP A 33 8.52 7.32 2.35
CA ASP A 33 8.58 7.26 3.84
C ASP A 33 9.99 7.57 4.40
N PRO A 34 10.16 8.63 5.22
CA PRO A 34 11.50 9.06 5.63
C PRO A 34 12.23 8.01 6.50
N VAL A 35 11.50 7.08 7.13
CA VAL A 35 12.12 5.98 7.89
C VAL A 35 12.71 4.91 6.97
N PHE A 36 12.16 4.77 5.76
CA PHE A 36 12.57 3.81 4.76
C PHE A 36 13.18 4.49 3.52
N ASP A 37 13.81 5.65 3.69
CA ASP A 37 14.47 6.35 2.59
C ASP A 37 15.92 5.84 2.34
N GLY A 38 16.56 6.32 1.27
CA GLY A 38 17.92 6.01 0.89
C GLY A 38 18.14 4.51 0.68
N ALA A 39 19.11 3.94 1.39
CA ALA A 39 19.45 2.52 1.30
C ALA A 39 18.28 1.59 1.69
N ARG A 40 17.29 2.10 2.44
CA ARG A 40 16.13 1.32 2.91
C ARG A 40 14.93 1.42 1.97
N ARG A 41 15.02 2.13 0.84
CA ARG A 41 13.89 2.32 -0.09
C ARG A 41 13.27 1.00 -0.55
N LEU A 42 14.11 0.02 -0.89
CA LEU A 42 13.65 -1.31 -1.33
C LEU A 42 13.00 -2.12 -0.21
N GLU A 43 13.46 -1.96 1.04
CA GLU A 43 12.83 -2.55 2.22
C GLU A 43 11.40 -2.01 2.38
N GLY A 44 11.22 -0.69 2.22
CA GLY A 44 9.92 -0.04 2.31
C GLY A 44 8.91 -0.58 1.29
N PHE A 45 9.32 -0.76 0.03
CA PHE A 45 8.47 -1.40 -0.99
C PHE A 45 8.09 -2.83 -0.61
N THR A 46 9.03 -3.61 -0.08
CA THR A 46 8.78 -5.00 0.33
C THR A 46 7.78 -5.06 1.48
N ILE A 47 7.91 -4.20 2.49
CA ILE A 47 7.02 -4.14 3.65
C ILE A 47 5.61 -3.70 3.23
N GLY A 48 5.50 -2.57 2.52
CA GLY A 48 4.21 -2.06 2.04
C GLY A 48 3.50 -3.06 1.12
N GLY A 49 4.23 -3.68 0.18
CA GLY A 49 3.68 -4.68 -0.72
C GLY A 49 3.19 -5.94 0.00
N LYS A 50 3.92 -6.41 1.02
CA LYS A 50 3.47 -7.54 1.86
C LYS A 50 2.20 -7.22 2.64
N PHE A 51 2.09 -5.99 3.17
CA PHE A 51 0.89 -5.54 3.86
C PHE A 51 -0.31 -5.54 2.90
N LEU A 52 -0.20 -4.83 1.77
CA LEU A 52 -1.29 -4.70 0.80
C LEU A 52 -1.72 -6.05 0.21
N ARG A 53 -0.78 -6.96 -0.09
CA ARG A 53 -1.11 -8.30 -0.56
C ARG A 53 -1.99 -9.08 0.43
N LYS A 54 -1.75 -8.92 1.74
CA LYS A 54 -2.58 -9.58 2.76
C LYS A 54 -3.97 -8.96 2.83
N THR A 55 -4.06 -7.63 2.72
CA THR A 55 -5.34 -6.91 2.74
C THR A 55 -6.25 -7.25 1.57
N LEU A 56 -5.69 -7.64 0.42
CA LEU A 56 -6.45 -7.98 -0.80
C LEU A 56 -6.90 -9.46 -0.89
N LEU A 57 -6.43 -10.33 0.00
CA LEU A 57 -6.67 -11.78 -0.05
C LEU A 57 -7.72 -12.28 0.96
N VAL A 58 -8.50 -11.37 1.53
CA VAL A 58 -9.61 -11.64 2.45
C VAL A 58 -10.94 -11.34 1.78
#